data_AF-A0A938SUB4-F1
#
_entry.id   AF-A0A938SUB4-F1
#
_cell.length_a   1.000
_cell.length_b   1.000
_cell.length_c   1.000
_cell.angle_alpha   90.00
_cell.angle_beta   90.00
_cell.angle_gamma   90.00
#
_symmetry.space_group_name_H-M   'P 1'
#
loop_
_entity.id
_entity.type
_entity.pdbx_description
1 polymer ?
#
loop_
_entity_poly.entity_id
_entity_poly.type
_entity_poly.pdbx_seq_one_letter_code
_entity_poly.pdbx_strand_id
1 'polypeptide(L)'
;MRGSHSSEDPLAQVRWIPAGENPLGIELLDCRPFAKTMRSFSQDPDIATRFLDQRQALGEEHRDASLAPETTADCALAYVHRGPTRDGPLFKAEAMEDKWDVYLYDGQLYFARSWTGDLCLRARMRFSEGKAELLAVTAREDAVGGDGRYAVAMVDFLICSYLYRRVSPHPLPTHLGRDKAQLALFSFSQHGRWGLYGSFADTTALPLIDPAARLEP
;
A
#
# COMPACT_ATOMS: atom_id res chain seq x y z
N MET A 1 -22.93 -18.43 -34.11
CA MET A 1 -21.56 -18.72 -33.63
C MET A 1 -21.39 -18.10 -32.26
N ARG A 2 -21.32 -18.90 -31.20
CA ARG A 2 -21.07 -18.41 -29.83
C ARG A 2 -19.55 -18.30 -29.64
N GLY A 3 -19.06 -17.08 -29.45
CA GLY A 3 -17.67 -16.83 -29.08
C GLY A 3 -17.41 -17.35 -27.67
N SER A 4 -16.58 -18.37 -27.58
CA SER A 4 -15.99 -18.89 -26.35
C SER A 4 -15.01 -17.85 -25.79
N HIS A 5 -15.47 -16.94 -24.94
CA HIS A 5 -14.57 -16.24 -24.03
C HIS A 5 -14.28 -17.17 -22.86
N SER A 6 -13.18 -17.92 -22.95
CA SER A 6 -12.57 -18.51 -21.76
C SER A 6 -12.09 -17.34 -20.90
N SER A 7 -12.89 -16.89 -19.95
CA SER A 7 -12.41 -16.00 -18.89
C SER A 7 -11.53 -16.86 -17.98
N GLU A 8 -10.26 -16.99 -18.33
CA GLU A 8 -9.29 -17.66 -17.45
C GLU A 8 -9.32 -16.98 -16.08
N ASP A 9 -9.41 -17.79 -15.03
CA ASP A 9 -9.39 -17.35 -13.64
C ASP A 9 -8.19 -16.40 -13.41
N PRO A 10 -8.43 -15.13 -13.02
CA PRO A 10 -7.35 -14.16 -12.79
C PRO A 10 -6.31 -14.62 -11.76
N LEU A 11 -6.69 -15.47 -10.80
CA LEU A 11 -5.76 -16.05 -9.83
C LEU A 11 -4.81 -17.07 -10.49
N ALA A 12 -5.28 -17.81 -11.49
CA ALA A 12 -4.44 -18.77 -12.23
C ALA A 12 -3.33 -18.07 -13.03
N GLN A 13 -3.55 -16.81 -13.41
CA GLN A 13 -2.58 -15.99 -14.15
C GLN A 13 -1.53 -15.31 -13.26
N VAL A 14 -1.72 -15.31 -11.93
CA VAL A 14 -0.71 -14.81 -10.99
C VAL A 14 0.54 -15.68 -11.10
N ARG A 15 1.71 -15.06 -11.22
CA ARG A 15 2.98 -15.77 -11.42
C ARG A 15 4.16 -15.08 -10.75
N TRP A 16 5.20 -15.85 -10.47
CA TRP A 16 6.49 -15.30 -10.07
C TRP A 16 7.23 -14.82 -11.32
N ILE A 17 7.79 -13.62 -11.26
CA ILE A 17 8.73 -13.04 -12.23
C ILE A 17 10.12 -13.13 -11.60
N PRO A 18 11.05 -13.89 -12.19
CA PRO A 18 12.43 -13.97 -11.71
C PRO A 18 13.13 -12.62 -11.70
N ALA A 19 14.11 -12.47 -10.81
CA ALA A 19 14.93 -11.26 -10.69
C ALA A 19 15.60 -10.81 -12.00
N GLY A 20 16.01 -11.76 -12.86
CA GLY A 20 16.63 -11.47 -14.15
C GLY A 20 15.67 -11.01 -15.25
N GLU A 21 14.35 -11.07 -15.02
CA GLU A 21 13.31 -10.73 -16.01
C GLU A 21 12.62 -9.40 -15.70
N ASN A 22 13.18 -8.60 -14.78
CA ASN A 22 12.63 -7.29 -14.45
C ASN A 22 13.73 -6.31 -13.98
N PRO A 23 13.56 -5.00 -14.20
CA PRO A 23 14.57 -3.98 -13.90
C PRO A 23 14.84 -3.75 -12.41
N LEU A 24 14.04 -4.32 -11.48
CA LEU A 24 14.30 -4.19 -10.05
C LEU A 24 15.34 -5.19 -9.55
N GLY A 25 15.69 -6.21 -10.34
CA GLY A 25 16.69 -7.20 -9.96
C GLY A 25 16.27 -8.06 -8.76
N ILE A 26 14.98 -8.12 -8.44
CA ILE A 26 14.41 -8.93 -7.35
C ILE A 26 13.27 -9.80 -7.89
N GLU A 27 12.99 -10.92 -7.20
CA GLU A 27 11.84 -11.75 -7.54
C GLU A 27 10.53 -11.02 -7.18
N LEU A 28 9.56 -11.04 -8.11
CA LEU A 28 8.26 -10.38 -7.94
C LEU A 28 7.12 -11.37 -8.12
N LEU A 29 6.09 -11.28 -7.29
CA LEU A 29 4.79 -11.88 -7.55
C LEU A 29 3.97 -10.91 -8.42
N ASP A 30 3.66 -11.29 -9.65
CA ASP A 30 2.80 -10.51 -10.54
C ASP A 30 1.33 -10.67 -10.17
N CYS A 31 0.81 -9.73 -9.39
CA CYS A 31 -0.59 -9.69 -8.98
C CYS A 31 -1.48 -8.92 -9.96
N ARG A 32 -0.93 -8.33 -11.04
CA ARG A 32 -1.70 -7.47 -11.98
C ARG A 32 -2.94 -8.15 -12.55
N PRO A 33 -2.91 -9.43 -13.00
CA PRO A 33 -4.10 -10.06 -13.57
C PRO A 33 -5.28 -10.05 -12.58
N PHE A 34 -5.00 -10.30 -11.30
CA PHE A 34 -5.98 -10.29 -10.24
C PHE A 34 -6.36 -8.86 -9.79
N ALA A 35 -5.38 -8.04 -9.43
CA ALA A 35 -5.60 -6.72 -8.83
C ALA A 35 -6.34 -5.72 -9.76
N LYS A 36 -6.19 -5.85 -11.09
CA LYS A 36 -6.86 -4.97 -12.06
C LYS A 36 -8.28 -5.41 -12.41
N THR A 37 -8.57 -6.70 -12.32
CA THR A 37 -9.85 -7.29 -12.73
C THR A 37 -10.81 -7.47 -11.57
N MET A 38 -10.28 -7.71 -10.37
CA MET A 38 -11.08 -7.82 -9.17
C MET A 38 -11.85 -6.51 -8.92
N ARG A 39 -13.14 -6.65 -8.61
CA ARG A 39 -14.01 -5.56 -8.21
C ARG A 39 -14.51 -5.86 -6.81
N SER A 40 -14.26 -4.93 -5.89
CA SER A 40 -14.81 -4.97 -4.55
C SER A 40 -16.20 -4.35 -4.62
N PHE A 41 -17.22 -5.13 -4.25
CA PHE A 41 -18.56 -4.60 -4.00
C PHE A 41 -18.97 -5.04 -2.60
N SER A 42 -19.45 -4.09 -1.80
CA SER A 42 -20.16 -4.44 -0.56
C SER A 42 -21.64 -4.53 -0.86
N GLN A 43 -22.27 -5.63 -0.47
CA GLN A 43 -23.74 -5.70 -0.40
C GLN A 43 -24.27 -5.16 0.93
N ASP A 44 -23.38 -4.91 1.90
CA ASP A 44 -23.70 -4.30 3.17
C ASP A 44 -23.82 -2.77 3.00
N PRO A 45 -25.04 -2.20 3.17
CA PRO A 45 -25.28 -0.76 3.05
C PRO A 45 -24.51 0.07 4.09
N ASP A 46 -24.19 -0.49 5.25
CA ASP A 46 -23.46 0.22 6.30
C ASP A 46 -22.01 0.45 5.88
N ILE A 47 -21.40 -0.53 5.21
CA ILE A 47 -20.04 -0.39 4.65
C ILE A 47 -20.03 0.66 3.53
N ALA A 48 -21.05 0.69 2.67
CA ALA A 48 -21.16 1.68 1.60
C ALA A 48 -21.34 3.10 2.18
N THR A 49 -22.17 3.25 3.21
CA THR A 49 -22.39 4.52 3.91
C THR A 49 -21.10 5.00 4.58
N ARG A 50 -20.43 4.14 5.34
CA ARG A 50 -19.15 4.47 5.97
C ARG A 50 -18.10 4.87 4.94
N PHE A 51 -18.01 4.19 3.81
CA PHE A 51 -17.09 4.57 2.74
C PHE A 51 -17.37 5.99 2.22
N LEU A 52 -18.64 6.38 2.07
CA LEU A 52 -19.03 7.73 1.65
C LEU A 52 -18.72 8.77 2.73
N ASP A 53 -19.03 8.48 4.00
CA ASP A 53 -18.73 9.36 5.14
C ASP A 53 -17.22 9.63 5.23
N GLN A 54 -16.41 8.58 5.05
CA GLN A 54 -14.96 8.69 5.05
C GLN A 54 -14.44 9.61 3.94
N ARG A 55 -15.16 9.86 2.84
CA ARG A 55 -14.71 10.84 1.83
C ARG A 55 -14.75 12.28 2.31
N GLN A 56 -15.57 12.57 3.32
CA GLN A 56 -15.65 13.90 3.95
C GLN A 56 -14.74 14.03 5.18
N ALA A 57 -14.22 12.92 5.70
CA ALA A 57 -13.33 12.91 6.85
C ALA A 57 -12.00 13.62 6.56
N LEU A 58 -11.62 14.53 7.46
CA LEU A 58 -10.34 15.25 7.43
C LEU A 58 -9.21 14.49 8.14
N GLY A 59 -9.54 13.48 8.96
CA GLY A 59 -8.56 12.63 9.66
C GLY A 59 -7.89 13.30 10.86
N GLU A 60 -8.45 14.40 11.38
CA GLU A 60 -7.91 15.08 12.57
C GLU A 60 -8.00 14.20 13.82
N GLU A 61 -9.00 13.32 13.87
CA GLU A 61 -9.19 12.33 14.94
C GLU A 61 -8.01 11.36 15.09
N HIS A 62 -7.17 11.22 14.06
CA HIS A 62 -6.00 10.34 14.12
C HIS A 62 -4.82 10.92 14.91
N ARG A 63 -4.79 12.24 15.16
CA ARG A 63 -3.69 12.90 15.90
C ARG A 63 -3.48 12.28 17.28
N ASP A 64 -4.58 11.98 17.98
CA ASP A 64 -4.60 11.42 19.33
C ASP A 64 -4.94 9.93 19.39
N ALA A 65 -5.12 9.28 18.22
CA ALA A 65 -5.54 7.90 18.16
C ALA A 65 -4.42 6.95 18.67
N SER A 66 -4.82 6.00 19.51
CA SER A 66 -3.93 4.94 19.97
C SER A 66 -3.84 3.82 18.93
N LEU A 67 -2.63 3.31 18.72
CA LEU A 67 -2.36 2.11 17.93
C LEU A 67 -2.15 0.87 18.82
N ALA A 68 -2.51 0.92 20.10
CA ALA A 68 -2.22 -0.17 21.03
C ALA A 68 -3.01 -1.47 20.70
N PRO A 69 -2.36 -2.65 20.73
CA PRO A 69 -0.92 -2.86 20.94
C PRO A 69 -0.11 -2.42 19.70
N GLU A 70 1.00 -1.71 19.94
CA GLU A 70 1.82 -1.09 18.88
C GLU A 70 3.26 -1.59 18.87
N THR A 71 3.84 -1.64 17.68
CA THR A 71 5.27 -1.82 17.44
C THR A 71 5.83 -0.57 16.77
N THR A 72 7.07 -0.19 17.09
CA THR A 72 7.75 0.96 16.48
C THR A 72 9.13 0.56 15.96
N ALA A 73 9.46 1.04 14.77
CA ALA A 73 10.76 0.87 14.16
C ALA A 73 11.31 2.21 13.65
N ASP A 74 12.54 2.53 14.04
CA ASP A 74 13.29 3.63 13.44
C ASP A 74 13.77 3.26 12.03
N CYS A 75 13.82 4.26 11.16
CA CYS A 75 14.30 4.11 9.80
C CYS A 75 14.84 5.43 9.25
N ALA A 76 15.45 5.37 8.07
CA ALA A 76 15.99 6.54 7.38
C ALA A 76 15.74 6.40 5.88
N LEU A 77 14.49 6.58 5.46
CA LEU A 77 14.13 6.62 4.04
C LEU A 77 13.94 8.07 3.61
N ALA A 78 14.27 8.36 2.35
CA ALA A 78 14.22 9.71 1.82
C ALA A 78 13.53 9.74 0.46
N TYR A 79 12.67 10.74 0.29
CA TYR A 79 11.90 10.97 -0.92
C TYR A 79 12.16 12.38 -1.43
N VAL A 80 12.18 12.54 -2.76
CA VAL A 80 12.23 13.87 -3.37
C VAL A 80 10.94 14.60 -3.02
N HIS A 81 11.03 15.77 -2.39
CA HIS A 81 9.87 16.56 -2.02
C HIS A 81 10.01 17.99 -2.53
N ARG A 82 9.05 18.46 -3.31
CA ARG A 82 9.05 19.81 -3.86
C ARG A 82 7.77 20.53 -3.45
N GLY A 83 7.93 21.75 -2.97
CA GLY A 83 6.83 22.58 -2.51
C GLY A 83 6.62 22.53 -1.00
N PRO A 84 5.63 23.29 -0.50
CA PRO A 84 5.28 23.29 0.91
C PRO A 84 4.51 22.01 1.28
N THR A 85 4.73 21.53 2.49
CA THR A 85 3.79 20.63 3.17
C THR A 85 2.71 21.42 3.89
N ARG A 86 1.49 20.89 3.87
CA ARG A 86 0.37 21.42 4.66
C ARG A 86 -0.32 20.27 5.36
N ASP A 87 -0.74 20.55 6.58
CA ASP A 87 -1.63 19.67 7.33
C ASP A 87 -2.92 19.41 6.54
N GLY A 88 -3.43 18.18 6.64
CA GLY A 88 -4.66 17.76 5.95
C GLY A 88 -4.58 16.39 5.28
N PRO A 89 -5.64 16.01 4.57
CA PRO A 89 -5.64 14.82 3.72
C PRO A 89 -4.66 14.97 2.56
N LEU A 90 -3.79 13.98 2.38
CA LEU A 90 -2.87 13.88 1.24
C LEU A 90 -3.37 12.91 0.17
N PHE A 91 -4.06 11.84 0.58
CA PHE A 91 -4.72 10.91 -0.32
C PHE A 91 -6.06 10.48 0.26
N LYS A 92 -7.10 10.48 -0.57
CA LYS A 92 -8.41 9.90 -0.27
C LYS A 92 -8.76 8.88 -1.34
N ALA A 93 -9.23 7.72 -0.91
CA ALA A 93 -9.71 6.66 -1.77
C ALA A 93 -10.82 7.18 -2.70
N GLU A 94 -10.70 6.90 -3.99
CA GLU A 94 -11.68 7.27 -5.01
C GLU A 94 -12.53 6.05 -5.42
N ALA A 95 -12.05 4.84 -5.12
CA ALA A 95 -12.72 3.59 -5.41
C ALA A 95 -12.58 2.62 -4.22
N MET A 96 -13.43 1.57 -4.19
CA MET A 96 -13.35 0.53 -3.15
C MET A 96 -12.02 -0.23 -3.21
N GLU A 97 -11.36 -0.26 -4.37
CA GLU A 97 -10.03 -0.85 -4.54
C GLU A 97 -8.89 0.01 -3.98
N ASP A 98 -9.14 1.27 -3.59
CA ASP A 98 -8.20 2.05 -2.80
C ASP A 98 -8.42 1.71 -1.34
N LYS A 99 -7.43 1.07 -0.71
CA LYS A 99 -7.59 0.47 0.63
C LYS A 99 -7.20 1.40 1.78
N TRP A 100 -6.59 2.54 1.45
CA TRP A 100 -6.00 3.46 2.41
C TRP A 100 -6.43 4.89 2.14
N ASP A 101 -6.66 5.65 3.21
CA ASP A 101 -6.61 7.11 3.20
C ASP A 101 -5.31 7.53 3.91
N VAL A 102 -4.72 8.65 3.46
CA VAL A 102 -3.45 9.16 3.99
C VAL A 102 -3.60 10.61 4.38
N TYR A 103 -3.22 10.94 5.61
CA TYR A 103 -3.28 12.28 6.17
C TYR A 103 -1.91 12.71 6.66
N LEU A 104 -1.66 14.02 6.70
CA LEU A 104 -0.46 14.62 7.29
C LEU A 104 -0.88 15.61 8.38
N TYR A 105 -0.38 15.42 9.59
CA TYR A 105 -0.58 16.37 10.69
C TYR A 105 0.64 16.39 11.61
N ASP A 106 1.11 17.59 11.98
CA ASP A 106 2.22 17.79 12.93
C ASP A 106 3.50 17.00 12.55
N GLY A 107 3.79 16.90 11.25
CA GLY A 107 4.94 16.14 10.75
C GLY A 107 4.77 14.62 10.85
N GLN A 108 3.55 14.12 11.01
CA GLN A 108 3.25 12.69 10.99
C GLN A 108 2.29 12.34 9.87
N LEU A 109 2.59 11.27 9.14
CA LEU A 109 1.65 10.63 8.23
C LEU A 109 0.81 9.62 8.98
N TYR A 110 -0.49 9.58 8.67
CA TYR A 110 -1.46 8.66 9.24
C TYR A 110 -2.08 7.85 8.10
N PHE A 111 -2.00 6.53 8.18
CA PHE A 111 -2.57 5.62 7.19
C PHE A 111 -3.74 4.87 7.81
N ALA A 112 -4.95 5.24 7.38
CA ALA A 112 -6.19 4.65 7.84
C ALA A 112 -6.83 3.80 6.75
N ARG A 113 -7.53 2.74 7.14
CA ARG A 113 -8.31 1.93 6.20
C ARG A 113 -9.43 2.77 5.62
N SER A 114 -9.48 2.89 4.30
CA SER A 114 -10.42 3.79 3.59
C SER A 114 -11.90 3.44 3.77
N TRP A 115 -12.20 2.24 4.27
CA TRP A 115 -13.55 1.72 4.46
C TRP A 115 -14.04 1.84 5.90
N THR A 116 -13.14 1.68 6.88
CA THR A 116 -13.49 1.67 8.30
C THR A 116 -13.04 2.92 9.03
N GLY A 117 -12.06 3.65 8.49
CA GLY A 117 -11.37 4.74 9.18
C GLY A 117 -10.35 4.26 10.22
N ASP A 118 -10.14 2.95 10.35
CA ASP A 118 -9.20 2.42 11.35
C ASP A 118 -7.77 2.85 11.03
N LEU A 119 -7.13 3.56 11.96
CA LEU A 119 -5.72 3.87 11.88
C LEU A 119 -4.90 2.60 12.10
N CYS A 120 -4.01 2.28 11.16
CA CYS A 120 -3.14 1.10 11.29
C CYS A 120 -1.66 1.47 11.37
N LEU A 121 -1.24 2.55 10.70
CA LEU A 121 0.15 2.97 10.61
C LEU A 121 0.25 4.47 10.86
N ARG A 122 1.29 4.86 11.58
CA ARG A 122 1.70 6.25 11.80
C ARG A 122 3.18 6.37 11.49
N ALA A 123 3.57 7.39 10.74
CA ALA A 123 4.93 7.56 10.27
C ALA A 123 5.44 8.97 10.55
N ARG A 124 6.57 9.06 11.24
CA ARG A 124 7.18 10.34 11.58
C ARG A 124 8.02 10.85 10.42
N MET A 125 7.68 12.04 9.94
CA MET A 125 8.32 12.68 8.80
C MET A 125 9.11 13.91 9.21
N ARG A 126 10.13 14.23 8.40
CA ARG A 126 10.79 15.53 8.42
C ARG A 126 10.84 16.07 7.01
N PHE A 127 10.44 17.32 6.84
CA PHE A 127 10.44 18.00 5.56
C PHE A 127 11.52 19.07 5.56
N SER A 128 12.33 19.09 4.50
CA SER A 128 13.32 20.11 4.23
C SER A 128 13.33 20.43 2.73
N GLU A 129 14.12 21.43 2.31
CA GLU A 129 14.16 21.84 0.91
C GLU A 129 14.57 20.65 0.01
N GLY A 130 13.66 20.26 -0.89
CA GLY A 130 13.91 19.17 -1.84
C GLY A 130 13.70 17.75 -1.28
N LYS A 131 13.39 17.59 0.02
CA LYS A 131 13.47 16.27 0.69
C LYS A 131 12.37 16.06 1.74
N ALA A 132 11.76 14.87 1.72
CA ALA A 132 10.96 14.33 2.80
C ALA A 132 11.65 13.09 3.38
N GLU A 133 11.81 13.03 4.69
CA GLU A 133 12.52 11.94 5.37
C GLU A 133 11.57 11.19 6.29
N LEU A 134 11.47 9.89 6.11
CA LEU A 134 10.80 8.98 7.02
C LEU A 134 11.78 8.56 8.11
N LEU A 135 11.46 8.90 9.36
CA LEU A 135 12.33 8.71 10.51
C LEU A 135 11.96 7.51 11.37
N ALA A 136 10.67 7.21 11.46
CA ALA A 136 10.16 6.09 12.24
C ALA A 136 8.75 5.73 11.79
N VAL A 137 8.38 4.47 11.99
CA VAL A 137 7.04 3.94 11.78
C VAL A 137 6.54 3.30 13.06
N THR A 138 5.36 3.71 13.52
CA THR A 138 4.57 3.03 14.54
C THR A 138 3.41 2.34 13.85
N ALA A 139 3.17 1.07 14.17
CA ALA A 139 2.14 0.26 13.57
C ALA A 139 1.35 -0.51 14.62
N ARG A 140 0.06 -0.71 14.37
CA ARG A 140 -0.76 -1.65 15.14
C ARG A 140 -0.21 -3.07 14.92
N GLU A 141 0.03 -3.83 15.99
CA GLU A 141 0.71 -5.12 15.89
C GLU A 141 -0.05 -6.12 15.01
N ASP A 142 -1.38 -6.15 15.07
CA ASP A 142 -2.22 -7.03 14.26
C ASP A 142 -2.12 -6.73 12.75
N ALA A 143 -1.85 -5.48 12.38
CA ALA A 143 -1.74 -5.05 10.99
C ALA A 143 -0.41 -5.48 10.35
N VAL A 144 0.64 -5.69 11.17
CA VAL A 144 2.00 -5.99 10.69
C VAL A 144 2.60 -7.27 11.31
N GLY A 145 1.83 -8.01 12.11
CA GLY A 145 2.32 -9.18 12.85
C GLY A 145 3.42 -8.86 13.86
N GLY A 146 3.46 -7.63 14.40
CA GLY A 146 4.52 -7.14 15.27
C GLY A 146 5.88 -6.90 14.59
N ASP A 147 5.99 -7.08 13.27
CA ASP A 147 7.25 -6.90 12.52
C ASP A 147 7.45 -5.44 12.12
N GLY A 148 8.34 -4.75 12.83
CA GLY A 148 8.69 -3.35 12.56
C GLY A 148 9.37 -3.13 11.20
N ARG A 149 10.11 -4.11 10.65
CA ARG A 149 10.72 -3.97 9.31
C ARG A 149 9.65 -4.09 8.23
N TYR A 150 8.73 -5.02 8.41
CA TYR A 150 7.56 -5.13 7.54
C TYR A 150 6.73 -3.84 7.57
N ALA A 151 6.52 -3.24 8.75
CA ALA A 151 5.83 -1.97 8.90
C ALA A 151 6.51 -0.83 8.11
N VAL A 152 7.84 -0.72 8.18
CA VAL A 152 8.62 0.27 7.41
C VAL A 152 8.44 0.04 5.91
N ALA A 153 8.57 -1.21 5.44
CA ALA A 153 8.40 -1.53 4.02
C ALA A 153 6.95 -1.29 3.53
N MET A 154 5.95 -1.49 4.38
CA MET A 154 4.55 -1.15 4.07
C MET A 154 4.37 0.36 3.92
N VAL A 155 4.89 1.16 4.87
CA VAL A 155 4.79 2.62 4.78
C VAL A 155 5.53 3.14 3.56
N ASP A 156 6.71 2.61 3.25
CA ASP A 156 7.45 2.97 2.04
C ASP A 156 6.63 2.69 0.78
N PHE A 157 6.06 1.49 0.66
CA PHE A 157 5.15 1.15 -0.43
C PHE A 157 3.97 2.12 -0.53
N LEU A 158 3.33 2.46 0.60
CA LEU A 158 2.18 3.37 0.63
C LEU A 158 2.57 4.80 0.21
N ILE A 159 3.70 5.32 0.68
CA ILE A 159 4.22 6.62 0.23
C ILE A 159 4.45 6.58 -1.28
N CYS A 160 5.18 5.58 -1.78
CA CYS A 160 5.53 5.47 -3.19
C CYS A 160 4.32 5.35 -4.10
N SER A 161 3.35 4.51 -3.73
CA SER A 161 2.18 4.22 -4.57
C SER A 161 1.05 5.26 -4.40
N TYR A 162 0.68 5.62 -3.18
CA TYR A 162 -0.47 6.49 -2.92
C TYR A 162 -0.12 7.97 -3.05
N LEU A 163 1.04 8.41 -2.53
CA LEU A 163 1.43 9.82 -2.56
C LEU A 163 2.20 10.18 -3.83
N TYR A 164 3.13 9.33 -4.24
CA TYR A 164 4.00 9.57 -5.40
C TYR A 164 3.49 8.97 -6.72
N ARG A 165 2.42 8.16 -6.68
CA ARG A 165 1.82 7.51 -7.86
C ARG A 165 2.83 6.69 -8.67
N ARG A 166 3.79 6.07 -7.98
CA ARG A 166 4.80 5.18 -8.57
C ARG A 166 4.37 3.73 -8.42
N VAL A 167 4.75 2.92 -9.40
CA VAL A 167 4.67 1.48 -9.27
C VAL A 167 5.83 1.04 -8.39
N SER A 168 5.52 0.42 -7.26
CA SER A 168 6.50 -0.15 -6.33
C SER A 168 5.97 -1.51 -5.86
N PRO A 169 6.83 -2.52 -5.67
CA PRO A 169 6.38 -3.77 -5.06
C PRO A 169 6.05 -3.56 -3.59
N HIS A 170 4.94 -4.13 -3.12
CA HIS A 170 4.63 -4.18 -1.69
C HIS A 170 5.37 -5.37 -1.03
N PRO A 171 5.71 -5.26 0.26
CA PRO A 171 6.33 -6.37 0.98
C PRO A 171 5.31 -7.50 1.19
N LEU A 172 5.73 -8.73 0.94
CA LEU A 172 4.95 -9.94 1.23
C LEU A 172 5.29 -10.47 2.63
N PRO A 173 4.29 -10.86 3.42
CA PRO A 173 4.50 -11.43 4.74
C PRO A 173 5.05 -12.86 4.62
N THR A 174 6.21 -13.11 5.23
CA THR A 174 6.90 -14.41 5.15
C THR A 174 6.10 -15.56 5.76
N HIS A 175 5.25 -15.29 6.74
CA HIS A 175 4.44 -16.31 7.42
C HIS A 175 3.33 -16.91 6.54
N LEU A 176 2.97 -16.28 5.41
CA LEU A 176 1.96 -16.82 4.48
C LEU A 176 2.52 -17.86 3.49
N GLY A 177 3.83 -18.14 3.52
CA GLY A 177 4.44 -19.08 2.58
C GLY A 177 4.46 -18.56 1.14
N ARG A 178 4.47 -19.45 0.15
CA ARG A 178 4.67 -19.10 -1.28
C ARG A 178 3.48 -19.42 -2.19
N ASP A 179 2.32 -19.71 -1.62
CA ASP A 179 1.12 -19.95 -2.43
C ASP A 179 0.67 -18.68 -3.14
N LYS A 180 0.61 -18.72 -4.46
CA LYS A 180 0.37 -17.53 -5.29
C LYS A 180 -1.04 -16.97 -5.09
N ALA A 181 -2.04 -17.84 -4.94
CA ALA A 181 -3.43 -17.42 -4.80
C ALA A 181 -3.65 -16.75 -3.43
N GLN A 182 -3.14 -17.36 -2.36
CA GLN A 182 -3.16 -16.79 -1.01
C GLN A 182 -2.46 -15.44 -0.95
N LEU A 183 -1.25 -15.33 -1.53
CA LEU A 183 -0.50 -14.08 -1.56
C LEU A 183 -1.20 -13.00 -2.41
N ALA A 184 -1.83 -13.35 -3.54
CA ALA A 184 -2.58 -12.40 -4.36
C ALA A 184 -3.83 -11.88 -3.63
N LEU A 185 -4.56 -12.76 -2.93
CA LEU A 185 -5.71 -12.38 -2.11
C LEU A 185 -5.29 -11.46 -0.96
N PHE A 186 -4.22 -11.82 -0.24
CA PHE A 186 -3.62 -10.97 0.77
C PHE A 186 -3.25 -9.59 0.21
N SER A 187 -2.49 -9.57 -0.89
CA SER A 187 -2.04 -8.35 -1.56
C SER A 187 -3.21 -7.43 -1.93
N PHE A 188 -4.29 -7.98 -2.49
CA PHE A 188 -5.48 -7.19 -2.83
C PHE A 188 -6.24 -6.71 -1.58
N SER A 189 -6.34 -7.53 -0.53
CA SER A 189 -6.97 -7.11 0.72
C SER A 189 -6.25 -5.91 1.35
N GLN A 190 -4.91 -5.91 1.30
CA GLN A 190 -4.10 -4.88 1.93
C GLN A 190 -3.94 -3.65 1.05
N HIS A 191 -3.69 -3.84 -0.25
CA HIS A 191 -3.24 -2.77 -1.15
C HIS A 191 -4.17 -2.53 -2.35
N GLY A 192 -5.15 -3.42 -2.56
CA GLY A 192 -6.17 -3.30 -3.61
C GLY A 192 -5.57 -3.12 -5.00
N ARG A 193 -6.06 -2.14 -5.75
CA ARG A 193 -5.60 -1.90 -7.13
C ARG A 193 -4.15 -1.43 -7.24
N TRP A 194 -3.54 -1.00 -6.13
CA TRP A 194 -2.15 -0.57 -6.08
C TRP A 194 -1.17 -1.73 -5.84
N GLY A 195 -1.65 -2.86 -5.31
CA GLY A 195 -0.85 -4.05 -5.02
C GLY A 195 -0.54 -4.89 -6.27
N LEU A 196 0.13 -4.28 -7.25
CA LEU A 196 0.39 -4.89 -8.55
C LEU A 196 1.50 -5.93 -8.51
N TYR A 197 2.48 -5.75 -7.63
CA TYR A 197 3.64 -6.63 -7.48
C TYR A 197 3.95 -6.84 -6.00
N GLY A 198 4.13 -8.08 -5.57
CA GLY A 198 4.62 -8.38 -4.23
C GLY A 198 6.05 -8.90 -4.24
N SER A 199 6.83 -8.68 -3.18
CA SER A 199 8.13 -9.34 -3.03
C SER A 199 8.44 -9.72 -1.59
N PHE A 200 9.22 -10.79 -1.41
CA PHE A 200 9.86 -11.14 -0.13
C PHE A 200 11.21 -10.45 0.07
N ALA A 201 11.75 -9.80 -0.95
CA ALA A 201 12.97 -9.01 -0.83
C ALA A 201 12.71 -7.70 -0.07
N ASP A 202 13.79 -7.06 0.36
CA ASP A 202 13.72 -5.69 0.89
C ASP A 202 13.36 -4.71 -0.24
N THR A 203 12.17 -4.13 -0.16
CA THR A 203 11.65 -3.19 -1.16
C THR A 203 12.06 -1.74 -0.91
N THR A 204 12.62 -1.43 0.25
CA THR A 204 12.88 -0.04 0.70
C THR A 204 14.11 0.60 0.05
N ALA A 205 14.99 -0.23 -0.53
CA ALA A 205 16.21 0.20 -1.21
C ALA A 205 16.06 0.26 -2.74
N LEU A 206 14.86 0.01 -3.26
CA LEU A 206 14.65 -0.10 -4.70
C LEU A 206 14.56 1.27 -5.38
N PRO A 207 15.08 1.41 -6.61
CA PRO A 207 14.83 2.59 -7.41
C PRO A 207 13.33 2.66 -7.74
N LEU A 208 12.72 3.83 -7.57
CA LEU A 208 11.33 4.06 -7.96
C LEU A 208 11.18 3.95 -9.47
N ILE A 209 10.32 3.04 -9.93
CA ILE A 209 10.05 2.86 -11.36
C ILE A 209 9.08 3.95 -11.83
N ASP A 210 9.36 4.55 -12.99
CA ASP A 210 8.41 5.42 -13.67
C ASP A 210 7.13 4.62 -14.02
N PRO A 211 5.92 5.07 -13.67
CA PRO A 211 4.68 4.41 -14.07
C PRO A 211 4.55 4.19 -15.61
N ALA A 212 5.28 4.94 -16.44
CA ALA A 212 5.37 4.72 -17.88
C ALA A 212 6.41 3.66 -18.28
N ALA A 213 7.41 3.38 -17.43
CA ALA A 213 8.36 2.30 -17.61
C ALA A 213 7.62 0.98 -17.40
N ARG A 214 7.20 0.37 -18.50
CA ARG A 214 6.59 -0.94 -18.44
C ARG A 214 7.64 -1.93 -17.94
N LEU A 215 7.28 -2.67 -16.90
CA LEU A 215 7.91 -3.95 -16.58
C LEU A 215 7.45 -4.96 -17.65
N GLU A 216 8.00 -4.83 -18.86
CA GLU A 216 7.92 -5.84 -19.92
C GLU A 216 9.03 -6.88 -19.64
N PRO A 217 8.76 -8.17 -19.85
CA PRO A 217 9.80 -9.21 -19.85
C PRO A 217 10.74 -9.10 -21.07
#